data_AF-A0A2N7XSQ3-F1
#
_entry.id   AF-A0A2N7XSQ3-F1
#
_cell.length_a   1.000
_cell.length_b   1.000
_cell.length_c   1.000
_cell.angle_alpha   90.00
_cell.angle_beta   90.00
_cell.angle_gamma   90.00
#
_symmetry.space_group_name_H-M   'P 1'
#
loop_
_entity.id
_entity.type
_entity.pdbx_description
1 polymer ?
#
loop_
_entity_poly.entity_id
_entity_poly.type
_entity_poly.pdbx_seq_one_letter_code
_entity_poly.pdbx_strand_id
1 'polypeptide(L)'
;DLLWSVHLKATMMKVSDPVLFGHAVRTFLVDVFEKYGDALNSVGVNPDLGLGDLYTRLEKLPAERATAIKTAIDSAFAARPALA
;
A
#
# COMPACT_ATOMS: atom_id res chain seq x y z
N ASP A 1 -2.56 10.49 21.21
CA ASP A 1 -2.97 10.33 19.81
C ASP A 1 -4.02 9.26 19.64
N LEU A 2 -4.84 9.38 18.59
CA LEU A 2 -5.77 8.35 18.13
C LEU A 2 -5.12 7.53 17.00
N LEU A 3 -5.49 6.25 16.94
CA LEU A 3 -5.14 5.39 15.81
C LEU A 3 -6.16 5.57 14.67
N TRP A 4 -5.67 5.71 13.45
CA TRP A 4 -6.51 5.66 12.26
C TRP A 4 -6.82 4.22 11.92
N SER A 5 -8.08 3.93 11.62
CA SER A 5 -8.52 2.57 11.30
C SER A 5 -9.57 2.57 10.20
N VAL A 6 -9.60 1.48 9.42
CA VAL A 6 -10.60 1.24 8.39
C VAL A 6 -11.26 -0.11 8.66
N HIS A 7 -12.59 -0.13 8.77
CA HIS A 7 -13.37 -1.31 9.12
C HIS A 7 -14.29 -1.66 7.96
N LEU A 8 -13.94 -2.72 7.23
CA LEU A 8 -14.64 -3.18 6.03
C LEU A 8 -14.98 -4.67 6.14
N LYS A 9 -15.83 -5.17 5.25
CA LYS A 9 -16.25 -6.57 5.17
C LYS A 9 -15.73 -7.23 3.88
N ALA A 10 -14.44 -7.01 3.57
CA ALA A 10 -13.79 -7.33 2.30
C ALA A 10 -13.94 -8.78 1.80
N THR A 11 -14.09 -9.76 2.70
CA THR A 11 -14.27 -11.17 2.32
C THR A 11 -15.69 -11.50 1.86
N MET A 12 -16.70 -10.85 2.46
CA MET A 12 -18.11 -11.05 2.08
C MET A 12 -18.51 -10.11 0.94
N MET A 13 -18.06 -8.86 0.98
CA MET A 13 -18.30 -7.85 -0.03
C MET A 13 -17.21 -7.89 -1.10
N LYS A 14 -17.12 -9.01 -1.82
CA LYS A 14 -15.99 -9.40 -2.68
C LYS A 14 -15.59 -8.42 -3.79
N VAL A 15 -16.45 -7.45 -4.10
CA VAL A 15 -16.22 -6.48 -5.18
C VAL A 15 -16.02 -5.08 -4.62
N SER A 16 -16.96 -4.57 -3.81
CA SER A 16 -16.94 -3.18 -3.34
C SER A 16 -15.82 -2.92 -2.34
N ASP A 17 -15.71 -3.77 -1.33
CA ASP A 17 -14.88 -3.48 -0.16
C ASP A 17 -13.38 -3.63 -0.46
N PRO A 18 -12.90 -4.57 -1.28
CA PRO A 18 -11.53 -4.57 -1.77
C PRO A 18 -11.15 -3.29 -2.53
N VAL A 19 -12.06 -2.74 -3.33
CA VAL A 19 -11.82 -1.47 -4.04
C VAL A 19 -11.73 -0.30 -3.06
N LEU A 20 -12.64 -0.22 -2.08
CA LEU A 20 -12.58 0.79 -1.02
C LEU A 20 -11.29 0.67 -0.19
N PHE A 21 -10.88 -0.56 0.13
CA PHE A 21 -9.64 -0.84 0.82
C PHE A 21 -8.42 -0.41 -0.01
N GLY A 22 -8.43 -0.70 -1.31
CA GLY A 22 -7.39 -0.25 -2.23
C GLY A 22 -7.29 1.27 -2.32
N HIS A 23 -8.42 1.99 -2.31
CA HIS A 23 -8.42 3.45 -2.21
C HIS A 23 -7.80 3.94 -0.90
N ALA A 24 -8.11 3.31 0.23
CA ALA A 24 -7.48 3.64 1.51
C ALA A 24 -5.95 3.45 1.46
N VAL A 25 -5.47 2.33 0.91
CA VAL A 25 -4.03 2.05 0.77
C VAL A 25 -3.35 3.05 -0.16
N ARG A 26 -3.91 3.31 -1.36
CA ARG A 26 -3.35 4.28 -2.31
C ARG A 26 -3.28 5.68 -1.71
N THR A 27 -4.34 6.09 -1.00
CA THR A 27 -4.39 7.41 -0.36
C THR A 27 -3.39 7.48 0.79
N PHE A 28 -3.30 6.42 1.62
CA PHE A 28 -2.35 6.34 2.74
C PHE A 28 -0.87 6.28 2.27
N LEU A 29 -0.60 5.91 1.02
CA LEU A 29 0.75 5.87 0.47
C LEU A 29 0.87 6.74 -0.80
N VAL A 30 0.13 7.86 -0.89
CA VAL A 30 0.03 8.64 -2.14
C VAL A 30 1.40 9.01 -2.72
N ASP A 31 2.33 9.46 -1.88
CA ASP A 31 3.69 9.86 -2.30
C ASP A 31 4.50 8.68 -2.88
N VAL A 32 4.25 7.46 -2.38
CA VAL A 32 4.90 6.24 -2.86
C VAL A 32 4.34 5.86 -4.23
N PHE A 33 3.01 5.88 -4.39
CA PHE A 33 2.36 5.54 -5.66
C PHE A 33 2.64 6.58 -6.75
N GLU A 34 2.72 7.86 -6.41
CA GLU A 34 3.10 8.92 -7.35
C GLU A 34 4.57 8.78 -7.80
N LYS A 35 5.48 8.52 -6.86
CA LYS A 35 6.93 8.42 -7.17
C LYS A 35 7.35 7.11 -7.83
N TYR A 36 6.69 5.99 -7.48
CA TYR A 36 7.11 4.65 -7.88
C TYR A 36 6.05 3.86 -8.66
N GLY A 37 4.97 4.50 -9.10
CA GLY A 37 3.83 3.86 -9.78
C GLY A 37 4.24 2.89 -10.89
N ASP A 38 5.13 3.29 -11.80
CA ASP A 38 5.58 2.42 -12.90
C ASP A 38 6.31 1.17 -12.41
N ALA A 39 7.13 1.29 -11.36
CA ALA A 39 7.86 0.17 -10.78
C ALA A 39 6.92 -0.78 -10.00
N LEU A 40 5.91 -0.24 -9.32
CA LEU A 40 4.90 -1.03 -8.62
C LEU A 40 4.01 -1.78 -9.64
N ASN A 41 3.64 -1.10 -10.73
CA ASN A 41 2.85 -1.67 -11.82
C ASN A 41 3.60 -2.79 -12.55
N SER A 42 4.91 -2.63 -12.79
CA SER A 42 5.70 -3.64 -13.52
C SER A 42 5.79 -5.00 -12.82
N VAL A 43 5.61 -5.02 -11.49
CA VAL A 43 5.57 -6.26 -10.69
C VAL A 43 4.15 -6.68 -10.28
N GLY A 44 3.14 -5.95 -10.74
CA GLY A 44 1.73 -6.27 -10.57
C GLY A 44 1.19 -5.99 -9.16
N VAL A 45 1.66 -4.93 -8.50
CA VAL A 45 1.09 -4.49 -7.21
C VAL A 45 -0.38 -4.14 -7.39
N ASN A 46 -1.24 -4.78 -6.58
CA ASN A 46 -2.64 -4.41 -6.46
C ASN A 46 -2.94 -3.97 -5.02
N PRO A 47 -3.16 -2.68 -4.74
CA PRO A 47 -3.42 -2.20 -3.38
C PRO A 47 -4.76 -2.67 -2.82
N ASP A 48 -5.69 -3.15 -3.66
CA ASP A 48 -6.93 -3.80 -3.20
C ASP A 48 -6.61 -5.09 -2.40
N LEU A 49 -5.42 -5.66 -2.57
CA LEU A 49 -4.88 -6.81 -1.82
C LEU A 49 -4.05 -6.39 -0.59
N GLY A 50 -3.91 -5.09 -0.34
CA GLY A 50 -3.24 -4.55 0.83
C GLY A 50 -1.71 -4.54 0.80
N LEU A 51 -1.13 -4.12 1.93
CA LEU A 51 0.32 -3.97 2.07
C LEU A 51 1.06 -5.31 2.04
N GLY A 52 0.43 -6.39 2.50
CA GLY A 52 1.03 -7.73 2.45
C GLY A 52 1.39 -8.14 1.03
N ASP A 53 0.43 -8.06 0.09
CA ASP A 53 0.70 -8.34 -1.33
C ASP A 53 1.74 -7.36 -1.88
N LEU A 54 1.62 -6.06 -1.56
CA LEU A 54 2.60 -5.05 -1.98
C LEU A 54 4.03 -5.47 -1.61
N TYR A 55 4.31 -5.79 -0.34
CA TYR A 55 5.64 -6.20 0.10
C TYR A 55 6.12 -7.46 -0.61
N THR A 56 5.25 -8.45 -0.82
CA THR A 56 5.58 -9.66 -1.60
C THR A 56 5.93 -9.32 -3.06
N ARG A 57 5.23 -8.38 -3.70
CA ARG A 57 5.56 -7.96 -5.08
C ARG A 57 6.89 -7.23 -5.17
N LEU A 58 7.28 -6.48 -4.14
CA LEU A 58 8.57 -5.77 -4.12
C LEU A 58 9.77 -6.73 -4.22
N GLU A 59 9.63 -7.99 -3.81
CA GLU A 59 10.70 -9.00 -3.95
C GLU A 59 11.06 -9.31 -5.40
N LYS A 60 10.19 -8.96 -6.35
CA LYS A 60 10.44 -9.12 -7.79
C LYS A 60 11.23 -7.97 -8.40
N LEU A 61 11.43 -6.87 -7.66
CA LEU A 61 12.22 -5.73 -8.12
C LEU A 61 13.71 -5.92 -7.78
N PRO A 62 14.62 -5.22 -8.49
CA PRO A 62 16.00 -5.11 -8.07
C PRO A 62 16.10 -4.59 -6.62
N ALA A 63 17.03 -5.16 -5.84
CA ALA A 63 17.15 -4.92 -4.39
C ALA A 63 17.25 -3.43 -4.02
N GLU A 64 17.97 -2.64 -4.81
CA GLU A 64 18.10 -1.19 -4.61
C GLU A 64 16.74 -0.48 -4.76
N ARG A 65 15.98 -0.84 -5.80
CA ARG A 65 14.66 -0.25 -6.06
C ARG A 65 13.65 -0.68 -5.01
N ALA A 66 13.66 -1.95 -4.62
CA ALA A 66 12.81 -2.46 -3.54
C ALA A 66 13.11 -1.74 -2.22
N THR A 67 14.38 -1.55 -1.88
CA THR A 67 14.82 -0.81 -0.67
C THR A 67 14.34 0.64 -0.70
N ALA A 68 14.52 1.35 -1.82
CA ALA A 68 14.07 2.74 -1.96
C ALA A 68 12.55 2.91 -1.77
N ILE A 69 11.76 1.93 -2.24
CA ILE A 69 10.29 1.93 -2.06
C ILE A 69 9.95 1.64 -0.59
N LYS A 70 10.60 0.65 0.05
CA LYS A 70 10.39 0.34 1.47
C LYS A 70 10.67 1.55 2.37
N THR A 71 11.78 2.25 2.14
CA THR A 71 12.10 3.49 2.88
C THR A 71 11.06 4.59 2.66
N ALA A 72 10.50 4.70 1.45
CA ALA A 72 9.45 5.67 1.18
C ALA A 72 8.13 5.31 1.88
N ILE A 73 7.82 4.02 1.98
CA ILE A 73 6.68 3.53 2.78
C ILE A 73 6.91 3.87 4.26
N ASP A 74 8.09 3.58 4.82
CA ASP A 74 8.42 3.89 6.22
C ASP A 74 8.30 5.40 6.50
N SER A 75 8.73 6.23 5.54
CA SER A 75 8.59 7.69 5.61
C SER A 75 7.12 8.13 5.61
N ALA A 76 6.28 7.48 4.80
CA ALA A 76 4.84 7.75 4.80
C ALA A 76 4.19 7.38 6.13
N PHE A 77 4.58 6.25 6.74
CA PHE A 77 4.13 5.86 8.08
C PHE A 77 4.55 6.85 9.16
N ALA A 78 5.79 7.37 9.09
CA ALA A 78 6.28 8.37 10.03
C ALA A 78 5.59 9.74 9.88
N ALA A 79 5.13 10.07 8.67
CA ALA A 79 4.48 11.36 8.37
C ALA A 79 2.96 11.37 8.61
N ARG A 80 2.35 10.22 8.90
CA ARG A 80 0.89 10.05 8.97
C ARG A 80 0.46 9.53 10.34
N PRO A 81 -0.85 9.61 10.69
CA PRO A 81 -1.34 9.03 11.94
C PRO A 81 -1.01 7.54 12.03
N ALA A 82 -0.69 7.08 13.25
CA ALA A 82 -0.49 5.66 13.51
C ALA A 82 -1.74 4.84 13.13
N LEU A 83 -1.53 3.67 12.54
CA LEU A 83 -2.61 2.75 12.15
C LEU A 83 -2.95 1.79 13.32
N ALA A 84 -4.21 1.38 13.40
CA ALA A 84 -4.68 0.33 14.32
C ALA A 84 -4.33 -1.09 13.87
#